data_AF-A0A938ADQ6-F1
#
_entry.id   AF-A0A938ADQ6-F1
#
_cell.length_a   1.000
_cell.length_b   1.000
_cell.length_c   1.000
_cell.angle_alpha   90.00
_cell.angle_beta   90.00
_cell.angle_gamma   90.00
#
_symmetry.space_group_name_H-M   'P 1'
#
loop_
_entity.id
_entity.type
_entity.pdbx_description
1 polymer ?
#
loop_
_entity_poly.entity_id
_entity_poly.type
_entity_poly.pdbx_seq_one_letter_code
_entity_poly.pdbx_strand_id
1 'polypeptide(L)'
;MDDDPLDLAEAAAFIMGERPGLQEDDVWTVLKELGDPPVRNADGMAVDLITRLHPGMRPRDVRTILGEWREYARLAVEEDWD
;
A
#
# COMPACT_ATOMS: atom_id res chain seq x y z
N MET A 1 -8.15 22.67 0.32
CA MET A 1 -8.71 21.36 0.00
C MET A 1 -8.02 20.45 0.95
N ASP A 2 -8.74 20.09 2.00
CA ASP A 2 -8.29 19.11 2.97
C ASP A 2 -8.39 17.78 2.22
N ASP A 3 -7.27 17.26 1.69
CA ASP A 3 -7.20 15.86 1.27
C ASP A 3 -7.46 15.07 2.55
N ASP A 4 -8.65 14.46 2.66
CA ASP A 4 -8.91 13.55 3.76
C ASP A 4 -7.85 12.42 3.69
N PRO A 5 -7.22 12.07 4.82
CA PRO A 5 -6.19 11.04 4.82
C PRO A 5 -6.79 9.72 4.33
N LEU A 6 -6.07 9.03 3.44
CA LEU A 6 -6.50 7.76 2.85
C LEU A 6 -6.89 6.74 3.93
N ASP A 7 -8.04 6.08 3.75
CA ASP A 7 -8.51 5.06 4.69
C ASP A 7 -7.69 3.77 4.52
N LEU A 8 -6.81 3.50 5.50
CA LEU A 8 -5.97 2.30 5.48
C LEU A 8 -6.77 0.99 5.57
N ALA A 9 -7.94 1.00 6.22
CA ALA A 9 -8.79 -0.18 6.30
C ALA A 9 -9.46 -0.49 4.96
N GLU A 10 -9.93 0.54 4.27
CA GLU A 10 -10.46 0.40 2.92
C GLU A 10 -9.36 0.00 1.93
N ALA A 11 -8.18 0.63 1.98
CA ALA A 11 -7.03 0.24 1.19
C ALA A 11 -6.66 -1.24 1.42
N ALA A 12 -6.64 -1.71 2.66
CA ALA A 12 -6.37 -3.12 2.97
C ALA A 12 -7.41 -4.04 2.31
N ALA A 13 -8.70 -3.70 2.43
CA ALA A 13 -9.79 -4.47 1.84
C ALA A 13 -9.69 -4.51 0.31
N PHE A 14 -9.41 -3.37 -0.34
CA PHE A 14 -9.17 -3.26 -1.77
C PHE A 14 -8.02 -4.17 -2.22
N ILE A 15 -6.85 -4.03 -1.59
CA ILE A 15 -5.64 -4.78 -1.96
C ILE A 15 -5.85 -6.28 -1.79
N MET A 16 -6.49 -6.73 -0.70
CA MET A 16 -6.80 -8.13 -0.49
C MET A 16 -7.82 -8.68 -1.50
N GLY A 17 -8.77 -7.86 -1.94
CA GLY A 17 -9.71 -8.19 -3.01
C GLY A 17 -9.02 -8.40 -4.36
N GLU A 18 -8.14 -7.48 -4.75
CA GLU A 18 -7.40 -7.55 -6.02
C GLU A 18 -6.29 -8.61 -6.02
N ARG A 19 -5.74 -8.93 -4.83
CA ARG A 19 -4.60 -9.83 -4.65
C ARG A 19 -4.87 -10.87 -3.54
N PRO A 20 -5.75 -11.85 -3.76
CA PRO A 20 -6.11 -12.86 -2.76
C PRO A 20 -4.96 -13.81 -2.37
N GLY A 21 -3.83 -13.75 -3.05
CA GLY A 21 -2.61 -14.50 -2.72
C GLY A 21 -1.67 -13.79 -1.75
N LEU A 22 -1.94 -12.55 -1.38
CA LEU A 22 -1.18 -11.82 -0.36
C LEU A 22 -1.66 -12.21 1.04
N GLN A 23 -0.73 -12.22 1.99
CA GLN A 23 -1.07 -12.39 3.41
C GLN A 23 -1.64 -11.08 3.94
N GLU A 24 -2.74 -11.15 4.68
CA GLU A 24 -3.38 -9.99 5.30
C GLU A 24 -2.40 -9.22 6.20
N ASP A 25 -1.61 -9.93 7.01
CA ASP A 25 -0.61 -9.31 7.90
C ASP A 25 0.45 -8.52 7.12
N ASP A 26 0.87 -9.01 5.95
CA ASP A 26 1.86 -8.32 5.10
C ASP A 26 1.27 -7.03 4.53
N VAL A 27 0.02 -7.07 4.06
CA VAL A 27 -0.71 -5.90 3.57
C VAL A 27 -0.81 -4.84 4.66
N TRP A 28 -1.35 -5.22 5.82
CA TRP A 28 -1.50 -4.29 6.95
C TRP A 28 -0.17 -3.73 7.44
N THR A 29 0.89 -4.53 7.42
CA THR A 29 2.21 -4.07 7.84
C THR A 29 2.73 -3.00 6.89
N VAL A 30 2.69 -3.23 5.58
CA VAL A 30 3.11 -2.22 4.59
C VAL A 30 2.29 -0.94 4.76
N LEU A 31 0.96 -1.06 4.89
CA LEU A 31 0.06 0.09 5.06
C LEU A 31 0.39 0.92 6.31
N LYS A 32 0.61 0.28 7.45
CA LYS A 32 0.90 0.97 8.71
C LYS A 32 2.30 1.60 8.75
N GLU A 33 3.29 0.96 8.13
CA GLU A 33 4.67 1.44 8.16
C GLU A 33 4.91 2.65 7.26
N LEU A 34 4.19 2.73 6.13
CA LEU A 34 4.39 3.84 5.18
C LEU A 34 3.38 4.97 5.37
N GLY A 35 2.16 4.68 5.85
CA GLY A 35 1.08 5.66 6.01
C GLY A 35 0.46 6.15 4.70
N ASP A 36 1.30 6.54 3.74
CA ASP A 36 0.91 6.97 2.39
C ASP A 36 1.60 6.12 1.32
N PRO A 37 1.00 5.97 0.12
CA PRO A 37 1.63 5.25 -0.96
C PRO A 37 2.85 6.03 -1.47
N PRO A 38 4.04 5.41 -1.54
CA PRO A 38 5.21 6.08 -2.04
C PRO A 38 5.08 6.41 -3.53
N VAL A 39 5.76 7.46 -3.97
CA VAL A 39 5.93 7.78 -5.39
C VAL A 39 6.69 6.66 -6.13
N ARG A 40 6.40 6.46 -7.43
CA ARG A 40 6.92 5.31 -8.22
C ARG A 40 8.43 5.15 -8.20
N ASN A 41 9.18 6.24 -8.13
CA ASN A 41 10.65 6.21 -8.09
C ASN A 41 11.21 5.82 -6.71
N ALA A 42 10.38 5.75 -5.67
CA ALA A 42 10.77 5.38 -4.31
C ALA A 42 10.49 3.90 -3.97
N ASP A 43 9.93 3.11 -4.88
CA ASP A 43 9.57 1.69 -4.62
C ASP A 43 10.75 0.87 -4.13
N GLY A 44 11.95 1.06 -4.70
CA GLY A 44 13.15 0.36 -4.25
C GLY A 44 13.50 0.67 -2.79
N MET A 45 13.37 1.93 -2.38
CA MET A 45 13.65 2.37 -1.02
C MET A 45 12.57 1.87 -0.04
N ALA A 46 11.30 1.93 -0.44
CA ALA A 46 10.19 1.42 0.37
C ALA A 46 10.31 -0.09 0.59
N VAL A 47 10.65 -0.86 -0.46
CA VAL A 47 10.90 -2.30 -0.35
C VAL A 47 12.06 -2.59 0.58
N ASP A 48 13.18 -1.88 0.44
CA ASP A 48 14.35 -2.06 1.30
C ASP A 48 14.04 -1.70 2.77
N LEU A 49 13.26 -0.65 3.01
CA LEU A 49 12.83 -0.27 4.37
C LEU A 49 11.97 -1.36 5.00
N ILE A 50 10.89 -1.77 4.32
CA ILE A 50 9.95 -2.77 4.84
C ILE A 50 10.65 -4.09 5.11
N THR A 51 11.48 -4.57 4.17
CA THR A 51 12.16 -5.87 4.32
C THR A 51 13.26 -5.84 5.39
N ARG A 52 13.79 -4.66 5.76
CA ARG A 52 14.69 -4.51 6.91
C ARG A 52 13.94 -4.52 8.24
N LEU A 53 12.78 -3.85 8.30
CA LEU A 53 11.94 -3.82 9.50
C LEU A 53 11.24 -5.15 9.74
N HIS A 54 10.87 -5.84 8.65
CA HIS A 54 10.11 -7.08 8.63
C HIS A 54 10.81 -8.14 7.76
N PRO A 55 11.87 -8.80 8.26
CA PRO A 55 12.70 -9.72 7.47
C PRO A 55 11.99 -10.97 6.94
N GLY A 56 10.81 -11.29 7.48
CA GLY A 56 9.97 -12.40 6.99
C GLY A 56 9.21 -12.07 5.71
N MET A 57 9.10 -10.80 5.36
CA MET A 57 8.30 -10.35 4.24
C MET A 57 9.06 -10.46 2.92
N ARG A 58 8.40 -10.98 1.88
CA ARG A 58 9.04 -11.17 0.58
C ARG A 58 9.07 -9.82 -0.17
N PRO A 59 10.22 -9.39 -0.73
CA PRO A 59 10.32 -8.15 -1.50
C PRO A 59 9.31 -8.04 -2.66
N ARG A 60 8.94 -9.19 -3.25
CA ARG A 60 7.93 -9.26 -4.32
C ARG A 60 6.53 -8.91 -3.83
N ASP A 61 6.17 -9.34 -2.63
CA ASP A 61 4.85 -9.09 -2.05
C ASP A 61 4.76 -7.61 -1.69
N VAL A 62 5.81 -7.05 -1.08
CA VAL A 62 5.90 -5.60 -0.81
C VAL A 62 5.69 -4.79 -2.09
N ARG A 63 6.42 -5.09 -3.18
CA ARG A 63 6.23 -4.40 -4.47
C ARG A 63 4.81 -4.49 -5.02
N THR A 64 4.17 -5.64 -4.82
CA THR A 64 2.79 -5.85 -5.27
C THR A 64 1.84 -4.97 -4.47
N ILE A 65 1.99 -4.95 -3.14
CA ILE A 65 1.21 -4.09 -2.23
C ILE A 65 1.40 -2.61 -2.57
N LEU A 66 2.63 -2.15 -2.81
CA LEU A 66 2.90 -0.76 -3.22
C LEU A 66 2.20 -0.38 -4.53
N GLY A 67 2.08 -1.33 -5.46
CA GLY A 67 1.38 -1.14 -6.72
C GLY A 67 -0.12 -0.90 -6.50
N GLU A 68 -0.76 -1.81 -5.76
CA GLU A 68 -2.20 -1.73 -5.49
C GLU A 68 -2.57 -0.56 -4.58
N TRP A 69 -1.73 -0.22 -3.60
CA TRP A 69 -1.97 0.94 -2.76
C TRP A 69 -1.99 2.24 -3.56
N ARG A 70 -1.05 2.40 -4.49
CA ARG A 70 -1.04 3.58 -5.36
C ARG A 70 -2.26 3.63 -6.27
N GLU A 71 -2.77 2.47 -6.70
CA GLU A 71 -3.99 2.41 -7.50
C GLU A 71 -5.21 2.80 -6.67
N TYR A 72 -5.36 2.28 -5.46
CA TYR A 72 -6.41 2.71 -4.52
C TYR A 72 -6.35 4.22 -4.30
N ALA A 73 -5.17 4.77 -4.00
CA ALA A 73 -5.03 6.21 -3.79
C ALA A 73 -5.37 7.04 -5.03
N ARG A 74 -5.10 6.54 -6.23
CA ARG A 74 -5.54 7.19 -7.48
C ARG A 74 -7.06 7.22 -7.59
N LEU A 75 -7.72 6.09 -7.27
CA LEU A 75 -9.18 5.97 -7.33
C LEU A 75 -9.88 6.81 -6.25
N ALA A 76 -9.38 6.76 -5.01
CA ALA A 76 -9.92 7.55 -3.90
C ALA A 76 -9.85 9.06 -4.18
N VAL A 77 -8.77 9.54 -4.81
CA VAL A 77 -8.69 10.94 -5.26
C VAL A 77 -9.70 11.21 -6.38
N GLU A 78 -9.89 10.29 -7.34
CA GLU A 78 -10.87 10.47 -8.42
C GLU A 78 -12.33 10.51 -7.91
N GLU A 79 -12.65 9.77 -6.85
CA GLU A 79 -13.98 9.75 -6.23
C GLU A 79 -14.30 11.01 -5.40
N ASP A 80 -13.28 11.73 -4.91
CA ASP A 80 -13.46 12.96 -4.13
C ASP A 80 -13.82 14.20 -4.99
N TRP A 81 -13.71 14.10 -6.33
CA TRP A 81 -14.03 15.20 -7.27
C TRP A 81 -15.47 15.19 -7.81
N ASP A 82 -16.35 14.27 -7.37
CA ASP A 82 -17.78 14.18 -7.73
C ASP A 82 -18.70 14.64 -6.56
#